data_AF-A0A6G2UX60-F1
#
_entry.id   AF-A0A6G2UX60-F1
#
_cell.length_a   1.000
_cell.length_b   1.000
_cell.length_c   1.000
_cell.angle_alpha   90.00
_cell.angle_beta   90.00
_cell.angle_gamma   90.00
#
_symmetry.space_group_name_H-M   'P 1'
#
loop_
_entity.id
_entity.type
_entity.pdbx_description
1 polymer ?
#
loop_
_entity_poly.entity_id
_entity_poly.type
_entity_poly.pdbx_seq_one_letter_code
_entity_poly.pdbx_strand_id
1 'polypeptide(L)' 'ALEGAGIRRAYALLDLEPDPAVCMAEAGPLLERAAESIARDFLV' A
#
# COMPACT_ATOMS: atom_id res chain seq x y z
N ALA A 1 -0.20 -0.08 17.85
CA ALA A 1 0.41 1.15 17.29
C ALA A 1 -0.51 1.83 16.28
N LEU A 2 -0.89 1.18 15.17
CA LEU A 2 -1.77 1.79 14.15
C LEU A 2 -3.22 2.02 14.63
N GLU A 3 -3.84 1.03 15.28
CA GLU A 3 -5.21 1.18 15.80
C GLU A 3 -5.35 2.30 16.83
N GLY A 4 -4.33 2.48 17.68
CA GLY A 4 -4.27 3.58 18.65
C GLY A 4 -4.16 4.97 18.01
N ALA A 5 -3.77 5.04 16.74
CA ALA A 5 -3.77 6.26 15.92
C ALA A 5 -5.05 6.40 15.07
N GLY A 6 -6.03 5.50 15.21
CA GLY A 6 -7.25 5.49 14.40
C GLY A 6 -7.06 4.96 12.98
N ILE A 7 -5.91 4.36 12.67
CA ILE A 7 -5.62 3.79 11.34
C ILE A 7 -5.96 2.30 11.36
N ARG A 8 -6.95 1.89 10.57
CA ARG A 8 -7.42 0.49 10.50
C ARG A 8 -6.41 -0.45 9.84
N ARG A 9 -5.78 -0.01 8.75
CA ARG A 9 -4.75 -0.75 8.01
C ARG A 9 -3.83 0.23 7.28
N ALA A 10 -2.62 -0.23 7.00
CA ALA A 10 -1.65 0.46 6.16
C ALA A 10 -1.14 -0.51 5.09
N TYR A 11 -0.89 0.01 3.89
CA TYR A 11 -0.39 -0.75 2.74
C TYR A 11 0.87 -0.03 2.27
N ALA A 12 2.05 -0.52 2.68
CA ALA A 12 3.29 0.14 2.31
C ALA A 12 3.67 -0.29 0.89
N LEU A 13 4.07 0.68 0.05
CA LEU A 13 4.64 0.34 -1.27
C LEU A 13 5.92 -0.50 -1.11
N LEU A 14 6.63 -0.35 0.01
CA LEU A 14 7.80 -1.16 0.37
C LEU A 14 7.50 -2.65 0.56
N ASP A 15 6.23 -3.02 0.83
CA ASP A 15 5.81 -4.42 0.87
C ASP A 15 5.68 -5.01 -0.56
N LEU A 16 5.55 -4.16 -1.59
CA LEU A 16 5.46 -4.56 -3.00
C LEU A 16 6.78 -4.40 -3.76
N GLU A 17 7.58 -3.38 -3.40
CA GLU A 17 8.87 -3.04 -3.99
C GLU A 17 9.82 -2.48 -2.92
N PRO A 18 10.90 -3.18 -2.54
CA PRO A 18 11.75 -2.78 -1.41
C PRO A 18 12.63 -1.55 -1.64
N ASP A 19 12.90 -1.14 -2.89
CA ASP A 19 13.70 0.07 -3.19
C ASP A 19 12.83 1.34 -3.19
N PRO A 20 13.06 2.31 -2.27
CA PRO A 20 12.32 3.57 -2.25
C PRO A 20 12.49 4.39 -3.53
N ALA A 21 13.65 4.34 -4.20
CA ALA A 21 13.86 5.09 -5.43
C ALA A 21 12.97 4.56 -6.55
N VAL A 22 12.84 3.22 -6.65
CA VAL A 22 11.93 2.57 -7.59
C VAL A 22 10.48 2.88 -7.23
N CYS A 23 10.11 2.82 -5.94
CA CYS A 23 8.77 3.20 -5.50
C CYS A 23 8.37 4.61 -5.93
N MET A 24 9.30 5.57 -5.94
CA MET A 24 9.00 6.95 -6.36
C MET A 24 8.97 7.08 -7.89
N ALA A 25 9.86 6.37 -8.59
CA ALA A 25 9.91 6.37 -10.06
C ALA A 25 8.67 5.69 -10.67
N GLU A 26 8.17 4.63 -10.03
CA GLU A 26 7.07 3.79 -10.51
C GLU A 26 5.80 3.91 -9.65
N ALA A 27 5.61 5.07 -8.99
CA ALA A 27 4.53 5.28 -8.03
C ALA A 27 3.14 4.95 -8.61
N GLY A 28 2.86 5.30 -9.86
CA GLY A 28 1.56 5.05 -10.51
C GLY A 28 1.16 3.56 -10.48
N PRO A 29 1.89 2.68 -11.19
CA PRO A 29 1.61 1.24 -11.19
C PRO A 29 1.63 0.60 -9.79
N LEU A 30 2.52 1.05 -8.90
CA LEU A 30 2.60 0.51 -7.54
C LEU A 30 1.37 0.89 -6.69
N LEU A 31 0.84 2.10 -6.87
CA LEU A 31 -0.40 2.54 -6.21
C LEU A 31 -1.62 1.76 -6.71
N GLU A 32 -1.69 1.44 -8.00
CA GLU A 32 -2.77 0.59 -8.54
C GLU A 32 -2.77 -0.81 -7.90
N ARG A 33 -1.59 -1.43 -7.78
CA ARG A 33 -1.42 -2.73 -7.10
C ARG A 33 -1.75 -2.67 -5.61
N ALA A 34 -1.39 -1.59 -4.93
CA ALA A 34 -1.78 -1.36 -3.54
C ALA A 34 -3.32 -1.22 -3.42
N ALA A 35 -3.95 -0.50 -4.34
CA ALA A 35 -5.41 -0.34 -4.39
C ALA A 35 -6.15 -1.67 -4.63
N GLU A 36 -5.61 -2.57 -5.46
CA GLU A 36 -6.16 -3.92 -5.60
C GLU A 36 -6.16 -4.68 -4.26
N SER A 37 -5.08 -4.53 -3.48
CA SER A 37 -4.97 -5.18 -2.16
C SER A 37 -6.01 -4.62 -1.20
N ILE A 38 -6.22 -3.30 -1.21
CA ILE A 38 -7.31 -2.65 -0.47
C ILE A 38 -8.66 -3.23 -0.90
N ALA A 39 -8.92 -3.34 -2.20
CA ALA A 39 -10.18 -3.89 -2.69
C ALA A 39 -10.42 -5.33 -2.21
N ARG A 40 -9.39 -6.19 -2.26
CA ARG A 40 -9.46 -7.57 -1.73
C ARG A 40 -9.74 -7.65 -0.23
N ASP A 41 -9.42 -6.61 0.52
CA ASP A 41 -9.65 -6.58 1.96
C ASP A 41 -11.04 -6.03 2.36
N PHE A 42 -11.72 -5.31 1.45
CA PHE A 42 -12.96 -4.59 1.78
C PHE A 42 -14.17 -4.88 0.88
N LEU A 43 -13.98 -5.48 -0.30
CA LEU A 43 -15.05 -5.68 -1.29
C LEU A 43 -15.47 -7.14 -1.49
N VAL A 44 -14.96 -8.06 -0.65
CA VAL A 44 -15.25 -9.50 -0.71
C VAL A 44 -16.20 -9.91 0.41
#